data_AF-A0AAE4RJS7-F1
#
_entry.id   AF-A0AAE4RJS7-F1
#
_cell.length_a   1.000
_cell.length_b   1.000
_cell.length_c   1.000
_cell.angle_alpha   90.00
_cell.angle_beta   90.00
_cell.angle_gamma   90.00
#
_symmetry.space_group_name_H-M   'P 1'
#
loop_
_entity.id
_entity.type
_entity.pdbx_description
1 polymer ?
#
loop_
_entity_poly.entity_id
_entity_poly.type
_entity_poly.pdbx_seq_one_letter_code
_entity_poly.pdbx_strand_id
1 'polypeptide(L)'
;MTVDTESGPLYPDWSFGDRIRKARNLARMTQEEFAAAIQVKEGTLAAWETDRAHPRSRDIVEVAKRIEALTTIPTAWILGIEDGPPAPPPPGTTSWPTAPPPRPVPVRHLRSVIRTDPRSLETEVNDDVNDDALAYIRLAGAAGPSSDQPTGC
;
A
#
# COMPACT_ATOMS: atom_id res chain seq x y z
N MET A 1 33.00 37.21 -11.33
CA MET A 1 32.31 35.92 -11.45
C MET A 1 31.70 35.62 -10.09
N THR A 2 30.46 36.05 -9.85
CA THR A 2 29.71 35.73 -8.65
C THR A 2 28.94 34.45 -8.92
N VAL A 3 29.28 33.38 -8.20
CA VAL A 3 28.51 32.14 -8.21
C VAL A 3 27.43 32.27 -7.15
N ASP A 4 26.23 32.69 -7.57
CA ASP A 4 25.05 32.71 -6.71
C ASP A 4 24.67 31.26 -6.39
N THR A 5 25.11 30.81 -5.22
CA THR A 5 24.87 29.47 -4.69
C THR A 5 23.64 29.54 -3.80
N GLU A 6 22.45 29.53 -4.41
CA GLU A 6 21.21 29.19 -3.70
C GLU A 6 21.05 27.67 -3.66
N SER A 7 21.94 26.98 -2.96
CA SER A 7 21.80 25.55 -2.71
C SER A 7 20.82 25.34 -1.56
N GLY A 8 19.54 25.23 -1.91
CA GLY A 8 18.51 24.73 -1.00
C GLY A 8 18.78 23.28 -0.55
N PRO A 9 18.03 22.77 0.44
CA PRO A 9 18.16 21.39 0.88
C PRO A 9 17.91 20.40 -0.28
N LEU A 10 18.79 19.41 -0.42
CA LEU A 10 18.65 18.33 -1.40
C LEU A 10 17.66 17.30 -0.87
N TYR A 11 16.55 17.12 -1.59
CA TYR A 11 15.60 16.04 -1.31
C TYR A 11 15.98 14.81 -2.14
N PRO A 12 16.07 13.61 -1.52
CA PRO A 12 16.29 12.39 -2.27
C PRO A 12 15.03 12.06 -3.08
N ASP A 13 15.21 11.79 -4.38
CA ASP A 13 14.16 11.23 -5.22
C ASP A 13 14.03 9.72 -4.97
N TRP A 14 12.81 9.20 -5.08
CA TRP A 14 12.53 7.78 -4.86
C TRP A 14 12.27 7.11 -6.21
N SER A 15 13.05 6.08 -6.52
CA SER A 15 12.78 5.27 -7.70
C SER A 15 11.57 4.35 -7.49
N PHE A 16 11.07 3.76 -8.58
CA PHE A 16 10.06 2.71 -8.49
C PHE A 16 10.59 1.49 -7.73
N GLY A 17 11.84 1.10 -7.98
CA GLY A 17 12.50 0.02 -7.26
C GLY A 17 12.61 0.29 -5.76
N ASP A 18 12.96 1.51 -5.36
CA ASP A 18 13.03 1.91 -3.95
C ASP A 18 11.70 1.82 -3.24
N ARG A 19 10.61 2.25 -3.90
CA ARG A 19 9.25 2.17 -3.36
C ARG A 19 8.81 0.73 -3.16
N ILE A 20 9.04 -0.17 -4.12
CA ILE A 20 8.74 -1.60 -3.98
C ILE A 20 9.55 -2.23 -2.85
N ARG A 21 10.86 -1.98 -2.83
CA ARG A 21 11.75 -2.50 -1.79
C ARG A 21 11.31 -2.04 -0.40
N LYS A 22 10.88 -0.79 -0.27
CA LYS A 22 10.32 -0.25 0.97
C LYS A 22 9.01 -0.95 1.36
N ALA A 23 8.10 -1.15 0.41
CA ALA A 23 6.85 -1.87 0.63
C ALA A 23 7.09 -3.30 1.12
N ARG A 24 7.98 -4.04 0.46
CA ARG A 24 8.36 -5.40 0.86
C ARG A 24 8.99 -5.43 2.26
N ASN A 25 9.91 -4.51 2.55
CA ASN A 25 10.56 -4.45 3.86
C ASN A 25 9.56 -4.15 4.99
N LEU A 26 8.55 -3.32 4.74
CA LEU A 26 7.46 -3.06 5.70
C LEU A 26 6.58 -4.30 5.91
N ALA A 27 6.34 -5.08 4.85
CA ALA A 27 5.66 -6.36 4.93
C ALA A 27 6.49 -7.48 5.57
N ARG A 28 7.79 -7.25 5.81
CA ARG A 28 8.76 -8.22 6.37
C ARG A 28 8.86 -9.52 5.58
N MET A 29 8.71 -9.43 4.27
CA MET A 29 8.80 -10.57 3.34
C MET A 29 10.17 -10.62 2.66
N THR A 30 10.63 -11.83 2.36
CA THR A 30 11.75 -12.06 1.44
C THR A 30 11.36 -11.69 0.00
N GLN A 31 12.34 -11.58 -0.91
CA GLN A 31 12.05 -11.31 -2.32
C GLN A 31 11.21 -12.43 -2.95
N GLU A 32 11.50 -13.69 -2.62
CA GLU A 32 10.74 -14.84 -3.10
C GLU A 32 9.28 -14.81 -2.65
N GLU A 33 9.03 -14.64 -1.34
CA GLU A 33 7.67 -14.59 -0.78
C GLU A 33 6.85 -13.43 -1.35
N PHE A 34 7.47 -12.25 -1.46
CA PHE A 34 6.79 -11.07 -2.00
C PHE A 34 6.49 -11.21 -3.48
N ALA A 35 7.43 -11.78 -4.26
CA ALA A 35 7.23 -12.04 -5.67
C ALA A 35 6.10 -13.05 -5.92
N ALA A 36 6.07 -14.13 -5.12
CA ALA A 36 4.99 -15.11 -5.17
C ALA A 36 3.63 -14.48 -4.85
N ALA A 37 3.56 -13.63 -3.82
CA ALA A 37 2.33 -12.97 -3.40
C ALA A 37 1.76 -12.01 -4.47
N ILE A 38 2.62 -11.31 -5.23
CA ILE A 38 2.20 -10.42 -6.33
C ILE A 38 2.21 -11.11 -7.71
N GLN A 39 2.40 -12.43 -7.75
CA GLN A 39 2.38 -13.28 -8.96
C GLN A 39 3.44 -12.90 -10.01
N VAL A 40 4.67 -12.60 -9.58
CA VAL A 40 5.82 -12.35 -10.46
C VAL A 40 6.97 -13.28 -10.12
N LYS A 41 7.94 -13.42 -11.04
CA LYS A 41 9.16 -14.18 -10.75
C LYS A 41 10.05 -13.39 -9.81
N GLU A 42 10.72 -14.07 -8.87
CA GLU A 42 11.66 -13.45 -7.93
C GLU A 42 12.73 -12.62 -8.66
N GLY A 43 13.37 -13.18 -9.72
CA GLY A 43 14.36 -12.46 -10.51
C GLY A 43 13.81 -11.20 -11.21
N THR A 44 12.51 -11.18 -11.53
CA THR A 44 11.83 -9.99 -12.08
C THR A 44 11.66 -8.94 -11.00
N LEU A 45 11.21 -9.32 -9.80
CA LEU A 45 11.13 -8.42 -8.65
C LEU A 45 12.51 -7.85 -8.29
N ALA A 46 13.55 -8.69 -8.24
CA ALA A 46 14.91 -8.25 -7.96
C ALA A 46 15.44 -7.28 -9.03
N ALA A 47 15.08 -7.46 -10.30
CA ALA A 47 15.42 -6.52 -11.35
C ALA A 47 14.68 -5.17 -11.20
N TRP A 48 13.44 -5.18 -10.70
CA TRP A 48 12.68 -3.97 -10.39
C TRP A 48 13.25 -3.23 -9.18
N GLU A 49 13.54 -3.93 -8.07
CA GLU A 49 14.11 -3.33 -6.86
C GLU A 49 15.52 -2.74 -7.06
N THR A 50 16.21 -3.13 -8.13
CA THR A 50 17.54 -2.60 -8.50
C THR A 50 17.48 -1.63 -9.68
N ASP A 51 16.27 -1.22 -10.08
CA ASP A 51 15.99 -0.32 -11.22
C ASP A 51 16.59 -0.78 -12.57
N ARG A 52 16.99 -2.06 -12.66
CA ARG A 52 17.51 -2.67 -13.89
C ARG A 52 16.41 -2.94 -14.91
N ALA A 53 15.18 -3.08 -14.45
CA ALA A 53 14.00 -3.27 -15.28
C ALA A 53 12.80 -2.57 -14.65
N HIS A 54 11.78 -2.33 -15.47
CA HIS A 54 10.48 -1.83 -15.03
C HIS A 54 9.38 -2.73 -15.59
N PRO A 55 8.22 -2.83 -14.91
CA PRO A 55 7.03 -3.42 -15.52
C PRO A 55 6.70 -2.69 -16.82
N ARG A 56 6.08 -3.40 -17.77
CA ARG A 56 5.58 -2.75 -19.00
C ARG A 56 4.53 -1.70 -18.59
N SER A 57 4.42 -0.61 -19.36
CA SER A 57 3.51 0.50 -19.03
C SER A 57 2.05 0.09 -18.83
N ARG A 58 1.59 -0.96 -19.52
CA ARG A 58 0.24 -1.52 -19.36
C ARG A 58 0.06 -2.33 -18.05
N ASP A 59 1.13 -2.89 -17.51
CA ASP A 59 1.10 -3.86 -16.41
C ASP A 59 1.49 -3.20 -15.06
N ILE A 60 2.11 -2.02 -15.09
CA ILE A 60 2.62 -1.32 -13.89
C ILE A 60 1.53 -0.99 -12.87
N VAL A 61 0.36 -0.54 -13.33
CA VAL A 61 -0.78 -0.17 -12.46
C VAL A 61 -1.35 -1.42 -11.79
N GLU A 62 -1.39 -2.53 -12.52
CA GLU A 62 -1.90 -3.80 -12.00
C GLU A 62 -0.97 -4.36 -10.92
N VAL A 63 0.35 -4.33 -11.14
CA VAL A 63 1.34 -4.70 -10.12
C VAL A 63 1.22 -3.81 -8.89
N ALA A 64 1.10 -2.50 -9.07
CA ALA A 64 0.97 -1.56 -7.94
C ALA A 64 -0.29 -1.84 -7.11
N LYS A 65 -1.43 -2.15 -7.75
CA LYS A 65 -2.66 -2.55 -7.07
C LYS A 65 -2.51 -3.86 -6.29
N ARG A 66 -1.79 -4.85 -6.81
CA ARG A 66 -1.49 -6.09 -6.08
C ARG A 66 -0.66 -5.80 -4.83
N ILE A 67 0.33 -4.92 -4.94
CA ILE A 67 1.16 -4.52 -3.79
C ILE A 67 0.32 -3.75 -2.75
N GLU A 68 -0.58 -2.87 -3.19
CA GLU A 68 -1.51 -2.18 -2.29
C GLU A 68 -2.40 -3.17 -1.53
N ALA A 69 -2.99 -4.14 -2.23
CA ALA A 69 -3.80 -5.17 -1.60
C ALA A 69 -3.02 -6.00 -0.56
N LEU A 70 -1.73 -6.23 -0.79
CA LEU A 70 -0.85 -6.99 0.11
C LEU A 70 -0.35 -6.17 1.31
N THR A 71 -0.02 -4.89 1.10
CA THR A 71 0.75 -4.08 2.08
C THR A 71 -0.04 -2.90 2.67
N THR A 72 -1.24 -2.61 2.16
CA THR A 72 -2.03 -1.41 2.47
C THR A 72 -1.34 -0.09 2.09
N ILE A 73 -0.25 -0.15 1.31
CA ILE A 73 0.44 1.04 0.82
C ILE A 73 -0.29 1.54 -0.44
N PRO A 74 -0.67 2.83 -0.51
CA PRO A 74 -1.44 3.35 -1.64
C PRO A 74 -0.76 3.12 -2.98
N THR A 75 -1.53 2.70 -3.99
CA THR A 75 -1.04 2.57 -5.37
C THR A 75 -0.42 3.87 -5.88
N ALA A 76 -1.00 5.03 -5.53
CA ALA A 76 -0.49 6.34 -5.92
C ALA A 76 0.95 6.59 -5.41
N TRP A 77 1.26 6.15 -4.19
CA TRP A 77 2.60 6.25 -3.64
C TRP A 77 3.58 5.34 -4.36
N ILE A 78 3.20 4.09 -4.63
CA ILE A 78 4.04 3.11 -5.33
C ILE A 78 4.38 3.58 -6.75
N LEU A 79 3.42 4.19 -7.44
CA LEU A 79 3.60 4.75 -8.78
C LEU A 79 4.37 6.09 -8.78
N GLY A 80 4.66 6.66 -7.62
CA GLY A 80 5.32 7.95 -7.50
C GLY A 80 4.46 9.14 -7.92
N ILE A 81 3.14 8.99 -7.88
CA ILE A 81 2.18 10.08 -8.09
C ILE A 81 2.09 10.96 -6.84
N GLU A 82 2.28 10.35 -5.66
CA GLU A 82 2.26 11.01 -4.36
C GLU A 82 3.48 10.60 -3.52
N ASP A 83 4.10 11.55 -2.81
CA ASP A 83 5.28 11.29 -1.96
C ASP A 83 4.92 10.85 -0.53
N GLY A 84 3.63 10.69 -0.25
CA GLY A 84 3.07 10.29 1.05
C GLY A 84 2.34 11.44 1.75
N PRO A 85 1.83 11.23 2.97
CA PRO A 85 1.18 12.30 3.71
C PRO A 85 2.15 13.48 3.87
N PRO A 86 1.69 14.73 3.67
CA PRO A 86 2.56 15.89 3.81
C PRO A 86 3.25 15.83 5.17
N ALA A 87 4.53 16.20 5.21
CA ALA A 87 5.26 16.32 6.46
C ALA A 87 4.40 17.09 7.47
N PRO A 88 4.37 16.67 8.75
CA PRO A 88 3.59 17.36 9.75
C PRO A 88 3.91 18.86 9.66
N PRO A 89 2.89 19.74 9.68
CA PRO A 89 3.13 21.16 9.58
C PRO A 89 4.17 21.56 10.62
N PRO A 90 5.11 22.46 10.28
CA PRO A 90 6.09 22.92 11.24
C PRO A 90 5.36 23.39 12.51
N PRO A 91 5.92 23.12 13.71
CA PRO A 91 5.28 23.49 14.96
C PRO A 91 4.94 24.99 14.94
N GLY A 92 3.64 25.32 14.95
CA GLY A 92 3.13 26.69 14.84
C GLY A 92 2.16 26.96 13.67
N THR A 93 2.05 26.07 12.68
CA THR A 93 1.15 26.28 11.52
C THR A 93 -0.23 25.61 11.68
N THR A 94 -0.59 25.11 12.87
CA THR A 94 -1.96 24.65 13.11
C THR A 94 -2.90 25.84 13.25
N SER A 95 -3.35 26.39 12.13
CA SER A 95 -4.67 27.00 12.12
C SER A 95 -5.68 25.85 12.21
N TRP A 96 -6.18 25.60 13.41
CA TRP A 96 -7.44 24.86 13.56
C TRP A 96 -8.46 25.50 12.61
N PRO A 97 -9.34 24.74 11.94
CA PRO A 97 -10.45 25.36 11.24
C PRO A 97 -11.23 26.17 12.27
N THR A 98 -11.17 27.50 12.19
CA THR A 98 -12.02 28.44 12.92
C THR A 98 -13.44 28.39 12.37
N ALA A 99 -13.95 27.17 12.11
CA ALA A 99 -15.33 26.91 11.85
C ALA A 99 -15.85 26.18 13.09
N PRO A 100 -16.80 26.76 13.85
CA PRO A 100 -17.44 26.03 14.93
C PRO A 100 -18.04 24.73 14.36
N PRO A 101 -17.99 23.59 15.08
CA PRO A 101 -18.57 22.35 14.60
C PRO A 101 -20.03 22.60 14.19
N PRO A 102 -20.52 22.02 13.08
CA PRO A 102 -21.91 22.17 12.69
C PRO A 102 -22.79 21.75 13.87
N ARG A 103 -23.69 22.63 14.30
CA ARG A 103 -24.64 22.31 15.39
C ARG A 103 -25.42 21.06 14.96
N PRO A 104 -25.64 20.08 15.86
CA PRO A 104 -26.47 18.94 15.54
C PRO A 104 -27.88 19.43 15.19
N VAL A 105 -28.28 19.25 13.93
CA VAL A 105 -29.68 19.42 13.55
C VAL A 105 -30.48 18.26 14.16
N PRO A 106 -31.62 18.52 14.83
CA PRO A 106 -32.44 17.44 15.37
C PRO A 106 -32.98 16.60 14.22
N VAL A 107 -32.59 15.32 14.18
CA VAL A 107 -33.11 14.35 13.21
C VAL A 107 -34.57 14.07 13.58
N ARG A 108 -35.50 14.76 12.91
CA ARG A 108 -36.92 14.46 13.01
C ARG A 108 -37.11 13.07 12.43
N HIS A 109 -37.48 12.11 13.28
CA HIS A 109 -37.66 10.72 12.91
C HIS A 109 -38.77 10.58 11.85
N LEU A 110 -38.38 10.36 10.60
CA LEU A 110 -39.25 9.80 9.58
C LEU A 110 -39.17 8.27 9.71
N ARG A 111 -40.13 7.73 10.46
CA ARG A 111 -40.41 6.30 10.55
C ARG A 111 -40.99 5.78 9.23
N SER A 112 -40.51 4.62 8.80
CA SER A 112 -41.12 3.68 7.81
C SER A 112 -41.06 4.16 6.35
N VAL A 113 -40.57 3.39 5.37
CA VAL A 113 -40.97 2.03 4.99
C VAL A 113 -39.78 1.31 4.34
N ILE A 114 -39.41 0.16 4.89
CA ILE A 114 -38.64 -0.86 4.18
C ILE A 114 -39.63 -1.61 3.30
N ARG A 115 -39.47 -1.55 1.97
CA ARG A 115 -40.05 -2.52 1.05
C ARG A 115 -38.88 -3.23 0.36
N THR A 116 -38.59 -4.43 0.82
CA THR A 116 -37.61 -5.33 0.22
C THR A 116 -38.21 -5.87 -1.09
N ASP A 117 -37.56 -5.60 -2.21
CA ASP A 117 -37.85 -6.25 -3.50
C ASP A 117 -36.71 -7.26 -3.80
N PRO A 118 -36.94 -8.58 -3.70
CA PRO A 118 -35.90 -9.58 -3.87
C PRO A 118 -35.89 -10.14 -5.30
N ARG A 119 -35.67 -9.32 -6.35
CA ARG A 119 -35.70 -9.90 -7.71
C ARG A 119 -34.88 -9.27 -8.84
N SER A 120 -33.80 -8.54 -8.59
CA SER A 120 -32.89 -8.21 -9.70
C SER A 120 -31.51 -7.87 -9.15
N LEU A 121 -30.57 -8.79 -9.30
CA LEU A 121 -29.12 -8.59 -9.47
C LEU A 121 -28.46 -9.98 -9.50
N GLU A 122 -28.84 -10.79 -10.48
CA GLU A 122 -27.88 -11.76 -11.02
C GLU A 122 -27.02 -10.96 -12.00
N THR A 123 -25.77 -10.72 -11.62
CA THR A 123 -24.72 -10.32 -12.54
C THR A 123 -23.53 -11.20 -12.19
N GLU A 124 -23.42 -12.24 -13.00
CA GLU A 124 -22.27 -13.11 -13.26
C GLU A 124 -21.05 -12.89 -12.36
N VAL A 125 -20.87 -13.83 -11.43
CA VAL A 125 -19.57 -14.12 -10.82
C VAL A 125 -18.72 -14.75 -11.92
N ASN A 126 -17.67 -14.05 -12.36
CA ASN A 126 -16.64 -14.65 -13.21
C ASN A 126 -15.76 -15.54 -12.30
N ASP A 127 -16.03 -16.85 -12.32
CA ASP A 127 -15.35 -17.90 -11.55
C ASP A 127 -13.95 -18.25 -12.12
N ASP A 128 -13.10 -17.25 -12.38
CA ASP A 128 -11.72 -17.46 -12.87
C ASP A 128 -10.64 -16.83 -11.97
N VAL A 129 -10.95 -16.60 -10.68
CA VAL A 129 -9.92 -16.23 -9.70
C VAL A 129 -9.34 -17.51 -9.09
N ASN A 130 -8.18 -17.91 -9.60
CA ASN A 130 -7.37 -19.02 -9.11
C ASN A 130 -7.27 -19.00 -7.56
N ASP A 131 -7.92 -19.95 -6.91
CA ASP A 131 -8.21 -20.04 -5.46
C ASP A 131 -6.97 -20.19 -4.54
N ASP A 132 -5.75 -20.10 -5.09
CA ASP A 132 -4.50 -20.34 -4.34
C ASP A 132 -3.98 -19.12 -3.57
N ALA A 133 -4.48 -17.91 -3.82
CA ALA A 133 -3.94 -16.69 -3.20
C ALA A 133 -4.35 -16.49 -1.73
N LEU A 134 -5.49 -17.05 -1.30
CA LEU A 134 -6.00 -16.87 0.07
C LEU A 134 -5.45 -17.92 1.07
N ALA A 135 -4.76 -18.95 0.60
CA ALA A 135 -4.16 -19.97 1.45
C ALA A 135 -2.92 -19.46 2.22
N TYR A 136 -2.15 -18.54 1.63
CA TYR A 136 -0.90 -18.06 2.23
C TYR A 136 -1.13 -17.01 3.35
N ILE A 137 -2.14 -16.15 3.21
CA ILE A 137 -2.48 -15.12 4.21
C ILE A 137 -3.02 -15.74 5.52
N ARG A 138 -3.61 -16.94 5.46
CA ARG A 138 -4.08 -17.66 6.66
C ARG A 138 -3.00 -18.44 7.40
N LEU A 139 -1.84 -18.70 6.78
CA LEU A 139 -0.78 -19.53 7.40
C LEU A 139 0.31 -18.72 8.10
N ALA A 140 0.51 -17.45 7.74
CA ALA A 140 1.57 -16.59 8.32
C ALA A 140 1.24 -15.98 9.70
N GLY A 141 0.22 -16.48 10.40
CA GLY A 141 -0.21 -15.99 11.72
C GLY A 141 0.36 -16.73 12.94
N ALA A 142 1.20 -17.76 12.74
CA ALA A 142 1.65 -18.62 13.85
C ALA A 142 3.10 -19.10 13.69
N ALA A 143 4.07 -18.21 13.86
CA ALA A 143 5.45 -18.59 14.17
C ALA A 143 6.20 -17.43 14.82
N GLY A 144 6.13 -17.34 16.16
CA GLY A 144 7.15 -16.61 16.91
C GLY A 144 8.41 -17.49 17.03
N PRO A 145 9.63 -16.98 16.84
CA PRO A 145 10.83 -17.78 17.08
C PRO A 145 11.04 -17.97 18.58
N SER A 146 10.77 -19.18 19.07
CA SER A 146 11.19 -19.68 20.38
C SER A 146 12.70 -19.89 20.38
N SER A 147 13.32 -19.42 21.44
CA SER A 147 14.75 -19.56 21.74
C SER A 147 15.15 -21.03 21.85
N ASP A 148 16.22 -21.42 21.17
CA ASP A 148 17.04 -22.55 21.61
C ASP A 148 18.52 -22.24 21.33
N GLN A 149 19.27 -22.06 22.40
CA GLN A 149 20.72 -21.92 22.41
C GLN A 149 21.24 -23.18 23.11
N PRO A 150 22.07 -24.03 22.48
CA PRO A 150 22.77 -25.04 23.23
C PRO A 150 23.96 -24.40 23.97
N THR A 151 23.86 -24.40 25.30
CA THR A 151 24.97 -24.33 26.25
C THR A 151 26.07 -25.33 25.88
N GLY A 152 27.32 -24.87 25.89
CA GLY A 152 28.47 -25.68 25.54
C GLY A 152 28.85 -26.77 26.54
N CYS A 153 29.72 -27.66 26.07
CA CYS A 153 30.92 -28.14 26.76
C CYS A 153 31.89 -28.69 25.73
#